data_AF-A0A920VB41-F1
#
_entry.id   AF-A0A920VB41-F1
#
_cell.length_a   1.000
_cell.length_b   1.000
_cell.length_c   1.000
_cell.angle_alpha   90.00
_cell.angle_beta   90.00
_cell.angle_gamma   90.00
#
_symmetry.space_group_name_H-M   'P 1'
#
loop_
_entity.id
_entity.type
_entity.pdbx_description
1 polymer ?
#
loop_
_entity_poly.entity_id
_entity_poly.type
_entity_poly.pdbx_seq_one_letter_code
_entity_poly.pdbx_strand_id
1 'polypeptide(L)'
;MAGIRSIVRPRQELLAEEAITRMDEAGVDAAILVPPSWEGDRNDVCLDAALRFPDRFAVMGRFPSKRSPNETGSKRGGNKPACWVFD
;
A
#
# COMPACT_ATOMS: atom_id res chain seq x y z
N MET A 1 7.76 31.52 29.54
CA MET A 1 8.35 30.53 28.62
C MET A 1 7.28 29.50 28.25
N ALA A 2 6.69 29.62 27.06
CA ALA A 2 5.71 28.65 26.57
C ALA A 2 6.45 27.54 25.82
N GLY A 3 6.45 26.33 26.37
CA GLY A 3 7.12 25.17 25.79
C GLY A 3 6.49 24.76 24.46
N ILE A 4 7.33 24.52 23.46
CA ILE A 4 6.94 23.95 22.18
C ILE A 4 6.42 22.54 22.46
N ARG A 5 5.10 22.36 22.48
CA ARG A 5 4.50 21.03 22.52
C ARG A 5 4.61 20.45 21.12
N SER A 6 5.54 19.51 20.95
CA SER A 6 5.63 18.69 19.74
C SER A 6 4.30 18.01 19.50
N ILE A 7 3.55 18.43 18.46
CA ILE A 7 2.42 17.68 17.92
C ILE A 7 3.03 16.54 17.08
N VAL A 8 3.67 15.58 17.75
CA VAL A 8 3.94 14.28 17.14
C VAL A 8 2.68 13.48 17.37
N ARG A 9 1.85 13.37 16.32
CA ARG A 9 0.78 12.37 16.31
C ARG A 9 1.46 11.00 16.47
N PRO A 10 1.03 10.17 17.44
CA PRO A 10 1.58 8.82 17.55
C PRO A 10 1.42 8.12 16.21
N ARG A 11 2.42 7.33 15.82
CA ARG A 11 2.43 6.57 14.56
C ARG A 11 1.31 5.51 14.67
N GLN A 12 0.10 5.86 14.26
CA GLN A 12 -1.01 4.92 14.17
C GLN A 12 -0.81 4.06 12.93
N GLU A 13 -0.80 2.75 13.12
CA GLU A 13 -0.97 1.80 12.02
C GLU A 13 -2.35 2.06 11.42
N LEU A 14 -2.40 2.50 10.16
CA LEU A 14 -3.67 2.73 9.48
C LEU A 14 -4.16 1.40 8.94
N LEU A 15 -5.21 0.85 9.56
CA LEU A 15 -5.90 -0.33 9.06
C LEU A 15 -6.67 0.02 7.77
N ALA A 16 -6.88 -0.96 6.90
CA ALA A 16 -7.52 -0.76 5.60
C ALA A 16 -8.92 -0.14 5.71
N GLU A 17 -9.67 -0.50 6.75
CA GLU A 17 -11.01 -0.01 7.05
C GLU A 17 -10.98 1.45 7.51
N GLU A 18 -10.01 1.84 8.33
CA GLU A 18 -9.85 3.23 8.74
C GLU A 18 -9.44 4.10 7.53
N ALA A 19 -8.62 3.56 6.63
CA ALA A 19 -8.28 4.22 5.38
C ALA A 19 -9.53 4.43 4.50
N ILE A 20 -10.40 3.42 4.38
CA ILE A 20 -11.67 3.52 3.62
C ILE A 20 -12.57 4.59 4.23
N THR A 21 -12.79 4.59 5.55
CA THR A 21 -13.62 5.61 6.20
C THR A 21 -13.13 7.02 5.89
N ARG A 22 -11.81 7.24 5.97
CA ARG A 22 -11.22 8.54 5.65
C ARG A 22 -11.29 8.88 4.16
N MET A 23 -11.19 7.88 3.29
CA MET A 23 -11.39 8.05 1.85
C MET A 23 -12.84 8.47 1.55
N ASP A 24 -13.82 7.83 2.16
CA ASP A 24 -15.24 8.15 2.00
C ASP A 24 -15.54 9.58 2.50
N GLU A 25 -15.01 9.97 3.66
CA GLU A 25 -15.10 11.33 4.20
C GLU A 25 -14.47 12.37 3.26
N ALA A 26 -13.40 12.01 2.55
CA ALA A 26 -12.69 12.86 1.61
C ALA A 26 -13.25 12.81 0.18
N GLY A 27 -14.24 11.95 -0.11
CA GLY A 27 -14.78 11.74 -1.46
C GLY A 27 -13.79 11.06 -2.42
N VAL A 28 -12.92 10.18 -1.91
CA VAL A 28 -11.94 9.42 -2.68
C VAL A 28 -12.46 8.02 -3.00
N ASP A 29 -12.67 7.73 -4.28
CA ASP A 29 -13.22 6.45 -4.71
C ASP A 29 -12.22 5.28 -4.56
N ALA A 30 -10.95 5.48 -4.91
CA ALA A 30 -9.92 4.45 -4.86
C ALA A 30 -8.51 5.02 -4.62
N ALA A 31 -7.61 4.20 -4.07
CA ALA A 31 -6.23 4.56 -3.78
C ALA A 31 -5.21 3.50 -4.23
N ILE A 32 -4.03 3.95 -4.64
CA ILE A 32 -2.87 3.09 -4.86
C ILE A 32 -2.02 3.08 -3.60
N LEU A 33 -1.87 1.92 -2.99
CA LEU A 33 -1.04 1.69 -1.81
C LEU A 33 0.42 1.57 -2.23
N VAL A 34 1.29 2.35 -1.58
CA VAL A 34 2.73 2.33 -1.79
C VAL A 34 3.40 1.78 -0.53
N PRO A 35 3.90 0.54 -0.55
CA PRO A 35 4.67 -0.04 0.54
C PRO A 35 5.92 0.83 0.81
N PRO A 36 6.22 1.15 2.08
CA PRO A 36 7.33 2.04 2.40
C PRO A 36 8.69 1.40 2.12
N SER A 37 9.68 2.23 1.77
CA SER A 37 11.00 1.77 1.30
C SER A 37 11.79 0.93 2.33
N TRP A 38 11.60 1.20 3.62
CA TRP A 38 12.38 0.66 4.74
C TRP A 38 11.99 -0.76 5.17
N GLU A 39 10.83 -1.28 4.73
CA GLU A 39 10.40 -2.67 5.02
C GLU A 39 10.95 -3.70 4.00
N GLY A 40 11.88 -3.29 3.13
CA GLY A 40 12.39 -4.15 2.06
C GLY A 40 11.27 -4.52 1.09
N ASP A 41 11.16 -5.79 0.68
CA ASP A 41 10.22 -6.21 -0.37
C ASP A 41 8.85 -6.62 0.17
N ARG A 42 8.55 -6.31 1.45
CA ARG A 42 7.29 -6.70 2.08
C ARG A 42 6.12 -5.90 1.49
N ASN A 43 5.19 -6.61 0.86
CA ASN A 43 3.96 -6.06 0.30
C ASN A 43 2.70 -6.66 0.95
N ASP A 44 2.85 -7.57 1.91
CA ASP A 44 1.78 -8.40 2.51
C ASP A 44 0.58 -7.58 3.01
N VAL A 45 0.83 -6.49 3.77
CA VAL A 45 -0.24 -5.64 4.31
C VAL A 45 -1.02 -4.93 3.20
N CYS A 46 -0.31 -4.41 2.19
CA CYS A 46 -0.96 -3.75 1.05
C CYS A 46 -1.72 -4.74 0.18
N LEU A 47 -1.15 -5.94 -0.02
CA LEU A 47 -1.79 -7.02 -0.78
C LEU A 47 -3.03 -7.54 -0.08
N ASP A 48 -3.01 -7.71 1.25
CA ASP A 48 -4.19 -8.08 2.03
C ASP A 48 -5.31 -7.05 1.88
N ALA A 49 -4.98 -5.74 2.02
CA ALA A 49 -5.94 -4.67 1.81
C ALA A 49 -6.56 -4.69 0.40
N ALA A 50 -5.75 -4.89 -0.63
CA ALA A 50 -6.21 -4.97 -2.01
C ALA A 50 -7.02 -6.26 -2.31
N LEU A 51 -6.73 -7.37 -1.63
CA LEU A 51 -7.53 -8.60 -1.73
C LEU A 51 -8.89 -8.44 -1.06
N ARG A 52 -8.95 -7.74 0.08
CA ARG A 52 -10.18 -7.52 0.84
C ARG A 52 -11.08 -6.46 0.22
N PHE A 53 -10.50 -5.45 -0.43
CA PHE A 53 -11.23 -4.33 -1.04
C PHE A 53 -10.71 -4.02 -2.46
N PRO A 54 -10.91 -4.93 -3.43
CA PRO A 54 -10.32 -4.84 -4.77
C PRO A 54 -10.79 -3.64 -5.59
N ASP A 55 -11.99 -3.12 -5.30
CA ASP A 55 -12.53 -1.92 -5.97
C ASP A 55 -12.03 -0.61 -5.33
N ARG A 56 -11.45 -0.68 -4.13
CA ARG A 56 -10.97 0.50 -3.37
C ARG A 56 -9.45 0.63 -3.39
N PHE A 57 -8.73 -0.48 -3.49
CA PHE A 57 -7.27 -0.51 -3.39
C PHE A 57 -6.58 -1.24 -4.55
N ALA A 58 -5.51 -0.63 -5.02
CA ALA A 58 -4.47 -1.24 -5.84
C ALA A 58 -3.11 -1.12 -5.13
N VAL A 59 -2.13 -1.94 -5.49
CA VAL A 59 -0.80 -1.89 -4.84
C VAL A 59 0.29 -1.60 -5.86
N MET A 60 1.17 -0.65 -5.54
CA MET A 60 2.46 -0.55 -6.20
C MET A 60 3.42 -1.59 -5.59
N GLY A 61 3.51 -2.77 -6.22
CA GLY A 61 4.28 -3.88 -5.67
C GLY A 61 5.79 -3.63 -5.74
N ARG A 62 6.53 -3.92 -4.66
CA ARG A 62 8.00 -3.94 -4.65
C ARG A 62 8.53 -5.34 -4.94
N PHE A 63 9.65 -5.43 -5.64
CA PHE A 63 10.30 -6.71 -6.01
C PHE A 63 11.69 -6.79 -5.39
N PRO A 64 12.17 -8.01 -5.08
CA PRO A 64 13.52 -8.21 -4.61
C PRO A 64 14.56 -7.65 -5.58
N SER A 65 15.45 -6.81 -5.04
CA SER A 65 16.54 -6.17 -5.79
C SER A 65 17.52 -7.17 -6.41
N LYS A 66 17.64 -8.38 -5.85
CA LYS A 66 18.32 -9.51 -6.49
C LYS A 66 17.36 -10.28 -7.37
N ARG A 67 17.21 -9.83 -8.61
CA ARG A 67 16.46 -10.53 -9.65
C ARG A 67 17.36 -11.55 -10.36
N SER A 68 16.88 -12.76 -10.57
CA SER A 68 17.46 -13.65 -11.60
C SER A 68 16.99 -13.17 -12.99
N PRO A 69 17.87 -13.09 -14.02
CA PRO A 69 17.51 -12.54 -15.35
C PRO A 69 16.33 -13.22 -16.07
N ASN A 70 15.85 -14.37 -15.58
CA ASN A 70 14.78 -15.17 -16.18
C ASN A 70 13.42 -15.05 -15.46
N GLU A 71 13.30 -14.25 -14.39
CA GLU A 71 12.04 -14.08 -13.65
C GLU A 71 11.19 -12.96 -14.26
N THR A 72 10.26 -13.34 -15.14
CA THR A 72 9.31 -12.40 -15.78
C THR A 72 8.42 -11.75 -14.72
N GLY A 73 8.57 -10.44 -14.52
CA GLY A 73 7.78 -9.64 -13.58
C GLY A 73 6.30 -9.62 -13.92
N SER A 74 5.47 -9.98 -12.94
CA SER A 74 4.00 -9.88 -12.91
C SER A 74 3.27 -10.26 -14.22
N LYS A 75 2.96 -11.54 -14.37
CA LYS A 75 1.95 -12.01 -15.33
C LYS A 75 0.57 -11.59 -14.81
N ARG A 76 -0.14 -10.68 -15.52
CA ARG A 76 -1.60 -10.56 -15.36
C ARG A 76 -2.21 -11.94 -15.56
N GLY A 77 -2.79 -12.49 -14.52
CA GLY A 77 -3.39 -13.82 -14.55
C GLY A 77 -4.48 -13.94 -13.49
N GLY A 78 -5.73 -13.90 -13.95
CA GLY A 78 -6.93 -14.13 -13.15
C GLY A 78 -7.29 -13.01 -12.19
N ASN A 79 -8.41 -13.21 -11.49
CA ASN A 79 -9.16 -12.36 -10.55
C ASN A 79 -8.34 -11.81 -9.35
N LYS A 80 -7.15 -11.25 -9.59
CA LYS A 80 -6.27 -10.65 -8.58
C LYS A 80 -6.35 -9.13 -8.65
N PRO A 81 -6.37 -8.43 -7.51
CA PRO A 81 -6.41 -6.97 -7.48
C PRO A 81 -5.20 -6.40 -8.22
N ALA A 82 -5.40 -5.26 -8.88
CA ALA A 82 -4.42 -4.67 -9.78
C ALA A 82 -3.12 -4.32 -9.03
N CYS A 83 -2.11 -5.16 -9.18
CA CYS A 83 -0.75 -4.90 -8.71
C CYS A 83 0.01 -4.25 -9.86
N TRP A 84 0.37 -2.97 -9.72
CA TRP A 84 1.18 -2.25 -10.70
C TRP A 84 2.63 -2.23 -10.24
N VAL A 85 3.57 -2.39 -11.16
CA VAL A 85 5.01 -2.44 -10.90
C VAL A 85 5.65 -1.26 -11.59
N PHE A 86 6.34 -0.40 -10.84
CA PHE A 86 7.23 0.61 -11.38
C PHE A 86 8.66 0.25 -10.96
N ASP A 87 9.53 0.05 -11.96
CA ASP A 87 10.99 -0.09 -11.88
C ASP A 87 11.60 1.28 -12.18
#